data_AF-A0AAP0ETP7-F1
#
_entry.id   AF-A0AAP0ETP7-F1
#
_cell.length_a   1.000
_cell.length_b   1.000
_cell.length_c   1.000
_cell.angle_alpha   90.00
_cell.angle_beta   90.00
_cell.angle_gamma   90.00
#
_symmetry.space_group_name_H-M   'P 1'
#
loop_
_entity.id
_entity.type
_entity.pdbx_description
1 polymer ?
#
loop_
_entity_poly.entity_id
_entity_poly.type
_entity_poly.pdbx_seq_one_letter_code
_entity_poly.pdbx_strand_id
1 'polypeptide(L)'
;MRRRVLLIRNVYLVVVLVAAAVFFSFAYLFHTLYPPSSPSCIVHQIITLPTTTTTVANETTTQQQPPPPTSLEHIVFGIAGSAKLWNHRKNYVKLWWSRHKDENIRGFVWLDKLSTNVLNENNDRDLPPVCISENTQRFPYAHRTGNRAAIRISRILTETVRMGLKDVRWVVMGDDDTWFVPENLVRVLRKYDHEQYYYIGSVSESHIQNIAFSYDMAFGGGGFAISYPLAVLIAKVQDRCIERYPELYGSDDRMQACMAEVGVPLTKEPGFHQLSVSEHVSSGAYPKCEWKMNSPGEVKKVLVYKSPNPRMWEKSPRRNCCKVMPSTDKAIVLIAVGTCSEDEIFGTQKFENFPYGL
;
A
#
# COMPACT_ATOMS: atom_id res chain seq x y z
N MET A 1 8.30 65.88 -22.74
CA MET A 1 8.04 64.81 -21.75
C MET A 1 7.65 63.46 -22.36
N ARG A 2 6.63 63.35 -23.24
CA ARG A 2 6.14 62.07 -23.79
C ARG A 2 7.19 61.15 -24.45
N ARG A 3 8.13 61.69 -25.23
CA ARG A 3 9.19 60.87 -25.88
C ARG A 3 10.17 60.22 -24.88
N ARG A 4 10.51 60.91 -23.79
CA ARG A 4 11.41 60.36 -22.74
C ARG A 4 10.73 59.24 -21.95
N VAL A 5 9.43 59.39 -21.65
CA VAL A 5 8.63 58.35 -20.96
C VAL A 5 8.47 57.09 -21.82
N LEU A 6 8.25 57.26 -23.13
CA LEU A 6 8.17 56.12 -24.07
C LEU A 6 9.50 55.37 -24.19
N LEU A 7 10.62 56.11 -24.21
CA LEU A 7 11.97 55.54 -24.26
C LEU A 7 12.29 54.74 -22.99
N ILE A 8 11.97 55.29 -21.82
CA ILE A 8 12.15 54.60 -20.53
C ILE A 8 11.28 53.33 -20.46
N ARG A 9 10.03 53.39 -20.92
CA ARG A 9 9.14 52.22 -20.96
C ARG A 9 9.68 51.12 -21.88
N ASN A 10 10.21 51.48 -23.05
CA ASN A 10 10.78 50.51 -23.99
C ASN A 10 12.08 49.90 -23.46
N VAL A 11 12.94 50.70 -22.83
CA VAL A 11 14.16 50.19 -22.18
C VAL A 11 13.81 49.23 -21.04
N TYR A 12 12.82 49.58 -20.21
CA TYR A 12 12.36 48.70 -19.14
C TYR A 12 11.77 47.39 -19.67
N LEU A 13 10.95 47.44 -20.72
CA LEU A 13 10.38 46.25 -21.35
C LEU A 13 11.48 45.32 -21.91
N VAL A 14 12.50 45.90 -22.57
CA VAL A 14 13.63 45.14 -23.10
C VAL A 14 14.43 44.48 -21.96
N VAL A 15 14.67 45.20 -20.86
CA VAL A 15 15.38 44.65 -19.69
C VAL A 15 14.61 43.49 -19.07
N VAL A 16 13.29 43.60 -18.93
CA VAL A 16 12.43 42.53 -18.40
C VAL A 16 12.44 41.30 -19.30
N LEU A 17 12.36 41.48 -20.63
CA LEU A 17 12.39 40.38 -21.59
C LEU A 17 13.74 39.66 -21.60
N VAL A 18 14.85 40.40 -21.51
CA VAL A 18 16.19 39.83 -21.42
C VAL A 18 16.36 39.06 -20.10
N ALA A 19 15.91 39.61 -18.98
CA ALA A 19 15.96 38.92 -17.68
C ALA A 19 15.13 37.63 -17.68
N ALA A 20 13.94 37.66 -18.28
CA ALA A 20 13.11 36.46 -18.44
C ALA A 20 13.79 35.40 -19.32
N ALA A 21 14.36 35.80 -20.46
CA ALA A 21 15.08 34.89 -21.35
C ALA A 21 16.31 34.25 -20.67
N VAL A 22 17.07 35.02 -19.89
CA VAL A 22 18.19 34.51 -19.09
C VAL A 22 17.68 33.53 -18.02
N PHE A 23 16.60 33.86 -17.31
CA PHE A 23 16.01 32.97 -16.31
C PHE A 23 15.54 31.63 -16.90
N PHE A 24 14.80 31.67 -18.03
CA PHE A 24 14.35 30.45 -18.70
C PHE A 24 15.51 29.65 -19.27
N SER A 25 16.55 30.30 -19.80
CA SER A 25 17.76 29.62 -20.28
C SER A 25 18.52 28.93 -19.15
N PHE A 26 18.62 29.58 -17.98
CA PHE A 26 19.27 29.01 -16.81
C PHE A 26 18.44 27.86 -16.20
N ALA A 27 17.11 28.01 -16.16
CA ALA A 27 16.21 26.94 -15.71
C ALA A 27 16.27 25.72 -16.65
N TYR A 28 16.32 25.95 -17.97
CA TYR A 28 16.51 24.90 -18.97
C TYR A 28 17.88 24.23 -18.80
N LEU A 29 18.96 25.01 -18.69
CA LEU A 29 20.30 24.49 -18.47
C LEU A 29 20.39 23.67 -17.18
N PHE A 30 19.79 24.16 -16.09
CA PHE A 30 19.70 23.46 -14.81
C PHE A 30 18.93 22.16 -14.93
N HIS A 31 17.81 22.13 -15.66
CA HIS A 31 17.08 20.88 -15.94
C HIS A 31 17.87 19.90 -16.82
N THR A 32 18.68 20.38 -17.76
CA THR A 32 19.53 19.52 -18.60
C THR A 32 20.77 18.99 -17.87
N LEU A 33 21.35 19.77 -16.96
CA LEU A 33 22.54 19.40 -16.19
C LEU A 33 22.21 18.60 -14.93
N TYR A 34 21.03 18.81 -14.35
CA TYR A 34 20.49 18.10 -13.20
C TYR A 34 19.12 17.52 -13.53
N PRO A 35 19.04 16.53 -14.45
CA PRO A 35 17.81 15.80 -14.62
C PRO A 35 17.39 15.22 -13.26
N PRO A 36 16.10 15.23 -12.88
CA PRO A 36 15.64 14.51 -11.70
C PRO A 36 16.16 13.08 -11.84
N SER A 37 16.91 12.62 -10.83
CA SER A 37 17.49 11.28 -10.82
C SER A 37 16.39 10.28 -11.13
N SER A 38 16.45 9.63 -12.29
CA SER A 38 15.62 8.46 -12.53
C SER A 38 16.01 7.43 -11.48
N PRO A 39 15.06 6.86 -10.73
CA PRO A 39 15.38 5.83 -9.77
C PRO A 39 16.13 4.69 -10.47
N SER A 40 17.36 4.44 -10.02
CA SER A 40 18.21 3.41 -10.59
C SER A 40 17.77 2.05 -10.05
N CYS A 41 16.96 1.35 -10.82
CA CYS A 41 16.71 -0.06 -10.58
C CYS A 41 17.92 -0.88 -11.03
N ILE A 42 18.24 -1.93 -10.28
CA ILE A 42 19.29 -2.88 -10.65
C ILE A 42 18.68 -3.88 -11.64
N VAL A 43 18.16 -3.36 -12.74
CA VAL A 43 17.83 -4.11 -13.95
C VAL A 43 18.41 -3.30 -15.09
N HIS A 44 19.59 -3.70 -15.54
CA HIS A 44 20.08 -3.29 -16.84
C HIS A 44 19.10 -3.82 -17.89
N GLN A 45 18.42 -2.89 -18.59
CA GLN A 45 18.00 -3.02 -19.98
C GLN A 45 17.37 -4.37 -20.41
N ILE A 46 16.15 -4.68 -19.97
CA ILE A 46 15.25 -5.60 -20.71
C ILE A 46 13.84 -4.99 -20.83
N ILE A 47 13.77 -3.69 -21.07
CA ILE A 47 12.64 -3.13 -21.83
C ILE A 47 13.24 -2.74 -23.18
N THR A 48 13.37 -3.74 -24.06
CA THR A 48 13.35 -3.44 -25.49
C THR A 48 12.02 -2.76 -25.75
N LEU A 49 12.02 -1.43 -25.92
CA LEU A 49 10.94 -0.79 -26.66
C LEU A 49 10.88 -1.51 -28.01
N PRO A 50 9.79 -2.16 -28.41
CA PRO A 50 9.60 -2.41 -29.82
C PRO A 50 9.57 -1.05 -30.49
N THR A 51 10.52 -0.83 -31.41
CA THR A 51 10.48 0.27 -32.36
C THR A 51 9.29 0.03 -33.29
N THR A 52 8.09 0.36 -32.85
CA THR A 52 6.93 0.38 -33.72
C THR A 52 7.16 1.49 -34.74
N THR A 53 7.40 1.06 -35.98
CA THR A 53 7.34 1.90 -37.16
C THR A 53 5.98 2.56 -37.18
N THR A 54 5.93 3.89 -37.23
CA THR A 54 4.69 4.66 -37.31
C THR A 54 4.00 4.36 -38.63
N THR A 55 3.14 3.35 -38.66
CA THR A 55 2.09 3.25 -39.68
C THR A 55 0.97 4.19 -39.24
N VAL A 56 0.73 5.22 -40.06
CA VAL A 56 -0.42 6.12 -39.95
C VAL A 56 -1.67 5.25 -40.08
N ALA A 57 -2.29 4.90 -38.95
CA ALA A 57 -3.57 4.22 -38.94
C ALA A 57 -4.66 5.26 -39.20
N ASN A 58 -5.39 5.08 -40.30
CA ASN A 58 -6.58 5.85 -40.62
C ASN A 58 -7.59 5.74 -39.47
N GLU A 59 -8.00 6.87 -38.91
CA GLU A 59 -9.08 6.98 -37.95
C GLU A 59 -10.39 6.53 -38.60
N THR A 60 -10.72 5.26 -38.38
CA THR A 60 -12.06 4.74 -38.63
C THR A 60 -12.77 4.78 -37.30
N THR A 61 -13.79 5.63 -37.18
CA THR A 61 -14.62 5.85 -36.00
C THR A 61 -15.19 4.51 -35.51
N THR A 62 -14.46 3.82 -34.64
CA THR A 62 -14.88 2.55 -34.05
C THR A 62 -15.63 2.90 -32.79
N GLN A 63 -16.89 2.46 -32.70
CA GLN A 63 -17.70 2.58 -31.49
C GLN A 63 -16.88 2.09 -30.29
N GLN A 64 -16.61 2.98 -29.33
CA GLN A 64 -15.83 2.67 -28.13
C GLN A 64 -16.52 1.52 -27.39
N GLN A 65 -15.98 0.31 -27.52
CA GLN A 65 -16.25 -0.74 -26.55
C GLN A 65 -15.79 -0.23 -25.18
N PRO A 66 -16.56 -0.48 -24.11
CA PRO A 66 -16.13 -0.10 -22.78
C PRO A 66 -14.75 -0.70 -22.51
N PRO A 67 -13.84 0.05 -21.86
CA PRO A 67 -12.49 -0.43 -21.60
C PRO A 67 -12.53 -1.77 -20.87
N PRO A 68 -11.58 -2.69 -21.15
CA PRO A 68 -11.57 -4.00 -20.53
C PRO A 68 -11.50 -3.87 -19.00
N PRO A 69 -12.10 -4.79 -18.24
CA PRO A 69 -12.08 -4.74 -16.78
C PRO A 69 -10.64 -4.83 -16.26
N THR A 70 -10.37 -4.19 -15.12
CA THR A 70 -9.05 -4.19 -14.48
C THR A 70 -8.52 -5.63 -14.33
N SER A 71 -7.29 -5.87 -14.76
CA SER A 71 -6.58 -7.15 -14.66
C SER A 71 -5.28 -6.94 -13.87
N LEU A 72 -4.52 -8.02 -13.63
CA LEU A 72 -3.25 -7.93 -12.92
C LEU A 72 -2.23 -7.04 -13.65
N GLU A 73 -2.27 -7.03 -14.98
CA GLU A 73 -1.41 -6.21 -15.82
C GLU A 73 -1.66 -4.71 -15.65
N HIS A 74 -2.74 -4.29 -15.01
CA HIS A 74 -3.05 -2.88 -14.75
C HIS A 74 -2.60 -2.41 -13.35
N ILE A 75 -2.04 -3.32 -12.55
CA ILE A 75 -1.61 -3.08 -11.17
C ILE A 75 -0.09 -3.02 -11.15
N VAL A 76 0.47 -2.11 -10.33
CA VAL A 76 1.91 -2.03 -10.07
C VAL A 76 2.14 -2.09 -8.57
N PHE A 77 2.90 -3.08 -8.11
CA PHE A 77 3.26 -3.23 -6.70
C PHE A 77 4.52 -2.41 -6.35
N GLY A 78 4.42 -1.50 -5.38
CA GLY A 78 5.56 -0.81 -4.76
C GLY A 78 5.84 -1.43 -3.39
N ILE A 79 6.85 -2.31 -3.33
CA ILE A 79 7.16 -3.08 -2.11
C ILE A 79 8.29 -2.39 -1.35
N ALA A 80 8.03 -1.98 -0.12
CA ALA A 80 9.02 -1.36 0.75
C ALA A 80 9.84 -2.41 1.49
N GLY A 81 11.17 -2.38 1.32
CA GLY A 81 12.06 -3.29 2.04
C GLY A 81 13.26 -2.60 2.65
N SER A 82 14.08 -3.37 3.37
CA SER A 82 15.40 -2.94 3.82
C SER A 82 16.48 -3.92 3.38
N ALA A 83 17.61 -3.39 2.89
CA ALA A 83 18.74 -4.18 2.43
C ALA A 83 19.29 -5.08 3.55
N LYS A 84 19.14 -4.68 4.81
CA LYS A 84 19.52 -5.45 6.00
C LYS A 84 18.69 -6.73 6.16
N LEU A 85 17.39 -6.67 5.91
CA LEU A 85 16.46 -7.80 6.12
C LEU A 85 16.15 -8.56 4.83
N TRP A 86 16.50 -7.99 3.67
CA TRP A 86 16.09 -8.48 2.36
C TRP A 86 16.45 -9.95 2.11
N ASN A 87 17.66 -10.39 2.49
CA ASN A 87 18.08 -11.79 2.33
C ASN A 87 17.09 -12.80 2.93
N HIS A 88 16.44 -12.43 4.05
CA HIS A 88 15.47 -13.27 4.72
C HIS A 88 14.05 -12.99 4.21
N ARG A 89 13.68 -11.71 4.11
CA ARG A 89 12.31 -11.28 3.80
C ARG A 89 11.89 -11.46 2.35
N LYS A 90 12.83 -11.50 1.40
CA LYS A 90 12.55 -11.78 -0.01
C LYS A 90 11.77 -13.08 -0.22
N ASN A 91 11.95 -14.06 0.68
CA ASN A 91 11.23 -15.32 0.58
C ASN A 91 9.73 -15.14 0.79
N TYR A 92 9.28 -14.17 1.60
CA TYR A 92 7.86 -13.84 1.73
C TYR A 92 7.28 -13.31 0.41
N VAL A 93 8.03 -12.42 -0.26
CA VAL A 93 7.64 -11.88 -1.57
C VAL A 93 7.57 -12.98 -2.63
N LYS A 94 8.55 -13.89 -2.68
CA LYS A 94 8.56 -15.01 -3.64
C LYS A 94 7.30 -15.85 -3.60
N LEU A 95 6.77 -16.10 -2.40
CA LEU A 95 5.68 -17.05 -2.20
C LEU A 95 4.38 -16.64 -2.92
N TRP A 96 4.12 -15.34 -3.07
CA TRP A 96 2.98 -14.84 -3.83
C TRP A 96 3.38 -14.32 -5.22
N TRP A 97 4.54 -13.70 -5.38
CA TRP A 97 4.98 -13.15 -6.66
C TRP A 97 5.22 -14.22 -7.73
N SER A 98 5.95 -15.29 -7.38
CA SER A 98 6.39 -16.32 -8.31
C SER A 98 5.25 -17.06 -9.01
N ARG A 99 4.06 -17.09 -8.39
CA ARG A 99 2.85 -17.73 -8.94
C ARG A 99 2.26 -16.98 -10.13
N HIS A 100 2.58 -15.69 -10.26
CA HIS A 100 2.02 -14.80 -11.28
C HIS A 100 3.06 -14.28 -12.27
N LYS A 101 4.27 -14.86 -12.28
CA LYS A 101 5.35 -14.40 -13.16
C LYS A 101 5.00 -14.48 -14.66
N ASP A 102 4.09 -15.37 -15.02
CA ASP A 102 3.57 -15.54 -16.39
C ASP A 102 2.26 -14.76 -16.65
N GLU A 103 1.73 -14.03 -15.65
CA GLU A 103 0.46 -13.29 -15.70
C GLU A 103 0.66 -11.77 -15.79
N ASN A 104 1.77 -11.31 -16.37
CA ASN A 104 2.13 -9.90 -16.49
C ASN A 104 2.08 -9.14 -15.15
N ILE A 105 2.43 -9.79 -14.05
CA ILE A 105 2.57 -9.10 -12.76
C ILE A 105 3.68 -8.04 -12.83
N ARG A 106 3.42 -6.84 -12.30
CA ARG A 106 4.34 -5.69 -12.40
C ARG A 106 4.56 -5.07 -11.04
N GLY A 107 5.79 -4.63 -10.78
CA GLY A 107 6.15 -4.08 -9.47
C GLY A 107 7.64 -4.03 -9.23
N PHE A 108 8.01 -3.44 -8.10
CA PHE A 108 9.38 -3.14 -7.74
C PHE A 108 9.56 -3.29 -6.22
N VAL A 109 10.71 -3.80 -5.82
CA VAL A 109 11.15 -3.79 -4.41
C VAL A 109 12.08 -2.61 -4.21
N TRP A 110 11.78 -1.75 -3.24
CA TRP A 110 12.53 -0.53 -2.96
C TRP A 110 13.32 -0.65 -1.66
N LEU A 111 14.64 -0.75 -1.78
CA LEU A 111 15.57 -0.89 -0.66
C LEU A 111 16.25 0.45 -0.32
N ASP A 112 16.77 0.55 0.91
CA ASP A 112 17.49 1.73 1.42
C ASP A 112 18.90 1.89 0.86
N LYS A 113 19.53 0.81 0.39
CA LYS A 113 20.88 0.83 -0.17
C LYS A 113 21.18 -0.44 -0.96
N LEU A 114 22.24 -0.38 -1.75
CA LEU A 114 22.78 -1.55 -2.43
C LEU A 114 23.35 -2.57 -1.42
N SER A 115 23.13 -3.85 -1.68
CA SER A 115 23.73 -4.97 -0.94
C SER A 115 24.37 -5.94 -1.92
N THR A 116 25.52 -6.52 -1.55
CA THR A 116 26.26 -7.47 -2.39
C THR A 116 25.42 -8.69 -2.79
N ASN A 117 24.49 -9.11 -1.95
CA ASN A 117 23.58 -10.21 -2.26
C ASN A 117 22.55 -9.84 -3.34
N VAL A 118 22.09 -8.58 -3.36
CA VAL A 118 21.15 -8.08 -4.38
C VAL A 118 21.80 -8.10 -5.77
N LEU A 119 23.09 -7.75 -5.86
CA LEU A 119 23.82 -7.77 -7.14
C LEU A 119 23.89 -9.16 -7.80
N ASN A 120 23.91 -10.22 -6.99
CA ASN A 120 23.97 -11.60 -7.46
C ASN A 120 22.59 -12.20 -7.79
N GLU A 121 21.52 -11.58 -7.30
CA GLU A 121 20.15 -12.09 -7.36
C GLU A 121 19.28 -11.43 -8.44
N ASN A 122 19.84 -10.49 -9.20
CA ASN A 122 19.15 -9.73 -10.25
C ASN A 122 18.52 -10.57 -11.38
N ASN A 123 18.83 -11.87 -11.45
CA ASN A 123 18.30 -12.79 -12.46
C ASN A 123 17.18 -13.71 -11.93
N ASP A 124 16.75 -13.53 -10.68
CA ASP A 124 15.71 -14.35 -10.07
C ASP A 124 14.31 -13.91 -10.55
N ARG A 125 13.77 -14.62 -11.55
CA ARG A 125 12.43 -14.37 -12.12
C ARG A 125 11.30 -14.57 -11.11
N ASP A 126 11.58 -15.19 -9.96
CA ASP A 126 10.61 -15.39 -8.90
C ASP A 126 10.50 -14.17 -7.96
N LEU A 127 11.22 -13.09 -8.24
CA LEU A 127 11.18 -11.82 -7.51
C LEU A 127 10.87 -10.63 -8.44
N PRO A 128 10.28 -9.55 -7.89
CA PRO A 128 10.22 -8.28 -8.61
C PRO A 128 11.61 -7.66 -8.76
N PRO A 129 11.83 -6.85 -9.81
CA PRO A 129 13.01 -5.99 -9.91
C PRO A 129 13.29 -5.21 -8.63
N VAL A 130 14.56 -5.19 -8.21
CA VAL A 130 15.00 -4.44 -7.04
C VAL A 130 15.52 -3.06 -7.44
N CYS A 131 15.05 -2.03 -6.75
CA CYS A 131 15.40 -0.64 -6.93
C CYS A 131 15.92 -0.05 -5.60
N ILE A 132 16.79 0.95 -5.71
CA ILE A 132 17.31 1.67 -4.55
C ILE A 132 16.58 3.00 -4.43
N SER A 133 15.97 3.24 -3.27
CA SER A 133 15.27 4.49 -3.03
C SER A 133 16.22 5.68 -2.99
N GLU A 134 15.73 6.82 -3.49
CA GLU A 134 16.48 8.08 -3.47
C GLU A 134 16.86 8.56 -2.06
N ASN A 135 17.90 9.40 -1.98
CA ASN A 135 18.33 10.02 -0.75
C ASN A 135 17.27 11.00 -0.21
N THR A 136 16.90 10.83 1.06
CA THR A 136 15.89 11.63 1.77
C THR A 136 16.47 12.55 2.85
N GLN A 137 17.78 12.78 2.87
CA GLN A 137 18.45 13.65 3.85
C GLN A 137 17.94 15.09 3.86
N ARG A 138 17.47 15.61 2.72
CA ARG A 138 16.93 16.98 2.61
C ARG A 138 15.64 17.21 3.42
N PHE A 139 14.91 16.15 3.76
CA PHE A 139 13.61 16.28 4.44
C PHE A 139 13.80 16.39 5.96
N PRO A 140 13.11 17.31 6.65
CA PRO A 140 13.17 17.35 8.11
C PRO A 140 12.52 16.10 8.74
N TYR A 141 13.04 15.65 9.89
CA TYR A 141 12.43 14.58 10.70
C TYR A 141 12.57 14.94 12.18
N ALA A 142 11.45 15.16 12.87
CA ALA A 142 11.39 15.67 14.23
C ALA A 142 10.77 14.69 15.23
N HIS A 143 10.21 13.56 14.78
CA HIS A 143 9.61 12.58 15.68
C HIS A 143 10.69 11.92 16.57
N ARG A 144 10.48 11.94 17.90
CA ARG A 144 11.50 11.55 18.90
C ARG A 144 11.78 10.05 18.97
N THR A 145 10.77 9.22 18.79
CA THR A 145 10.88 7.74 18.93
C THR A 145 10.74 6.98 17.61
N GLY A 146 10.52 7.68 16.50
CA GLY A 146 10.31 7.05 15.20
C GLY A 146 11.62 6.90 14.42
N ASN A 147 11.55 6.23 13.27
CA ASN A 147 12.71 6.03 12.40
C ASN A 147 12.61 6.90 11.14
N ARG A 148 13.69 7.64 10.84
CA ARG A 148 13.81 8.47 9.62
C ARG A 148 13.59 7.70 8.32
N ALA A 149 13.83 6.39 8.31
CA ALA A 149 13.52 5.51 7.18
C ALA A 149 12.04 5.60 6.72
N ALA A 150 11.13 6.02 7.60
CA ALA A 150 9.73 6.29 7.27
C ALA A 150 9.56 7.32 6.12
N ILE A 151 10.43 8.33 6.04
CA ILE A 151 10.39 9.30 4.94
C ILE A 151 10.64 8.59 3.61
N ARG A 152 11.70 7.78 3.56
CA ARG A 152 12.04 6.97 2.38
C ARG A 152 10.89 6.04 1.99
N ILE A 153 10.34 5.30 2.95
CA ILE A 153 9.24 4.37 2.70
C ILE A 153 8.02 5.11 2.12
N SER A 154 7.65 6.26 2.67
CA SER A 154 6.53 7.05 2.13
C SER A 154 6.77 7.47 0.67
N ARG A 155 8.01 7.83 0.30
CA ARG A 155 8.36 8.30 -1.06
C ARG A 155 8.34 7.21 -2.13
N ILE A 156 8.28 5.93 -1.75
CA ILE A 156 8.22 4.81 -2.70
C ILE A 156 7.05 4.96 -3.69
N LEU A 157 5.92 5.54 -3.27
CA LEU A 157 4.80 5.83 -4.18
C LEU A 157 5.24 6.75 -5.33
N THR A 158 5.88 7.89 -4.99
CA THR A 158 6.41 8.83 -5.98
C THR A 158 7.45 8.18 -6.88
N GLU A 159 8.36 7.40 -6.30
CA GLU A 159 9.42 6.72 -7.05
C GLU A 159 8.85 5.68 -8.01
N THR A 160 7.81 4.94 -7.59
CA THR A 160 7.09 3.97 -8.43
C THR A 160 6.35 4.65 -9.57
N VAL A 161 5.69 5.80 -9.32
CA VAL A 161 5.04 6.60 -10.37
C VAL A 161 6.07 7.13 -11.38
N ARG A 162 7.26 7.55 -10.92
CA ARG A 162 8.34 8.04 -11.78
C ARG A 162 8.94 6.97 -12.71
N MET A 163 8.65 5.69 -12.48
CA MET A 163 9.00 4.62 -13.42
C MET A 163 8.29 4.75 -14.78
N GLY A 164 7.20 5.56 -14.85
CA GLY A 164 6.57 5.91 -16.13
C GLY A 164 5.95 4.73 -16.87
N LEU A 165 5.51 3.71 -16.12
CA LEU A 165 4.83 2.54 -16.70
C LEU A 165 3.54 2.97 -17.39
N LYS A 166 3.26 2.34 -18.54
CA LYS A 166 2.04 2.57 -19.31
C LYS A 166 0.90 1.71 -18.80
N ASP A 167 -0.33 2.17 -19.03
CA ASP A 167 -1.56 1.44 -18.73
C ASP A 167 -1.61 0.96 -17.26
N VAL A 168 -1.32 1.89 -16.35
CA VAL A 168 -1.43 1.66 -14.90
C VAL A 168 -2.76 2.23 -14.43
N ARG A 169 -3.53 1.41 -13.73
CA ARG A 169 -4.80 1.80 -13.10
C ARG A 169 -4.67 1.92 -11.60
N TRP A 170 -3.79 1.11 -10.98
CA TRP A 170 -3.60 1.06 -9.54
C TRP A 170 -2.12 0.91 -9.18
N VAL A 171 -1.67 1.69 -8.20
CA VAL A 171 -0.40 1.46 -7.51
C VAL A 171 -0.72 0.87 -6.14
N VAL A 172 -0.17 -0.31 -5.86
CA VAL A 172 -0.41 -1.05 -4.62
C VAL A 172 0.86 -1.03 -3.80
N MET A 173 0.76 -0.52 -2.58
CA MET A 173 1.87 -0.38 -1.66
C MET A 173 1.79 -1.47 -0.60
N GLY A 174 2.94 -2.00 -0.19
CA GLY A 174 3.06 -2.94 0.93
C GLY A 174 4.50 -3.11 1.36
N ASP A 175 4.73 -3.80 2.46
CA ASP A 175 6.06 -4.09 2.99
C ASP A 175 6.62 -5.42 2.41
N ASP A 176 7.92 -5.65 2.58
CA ASP A 176 8.61 -6.89 2.17
C ASP A 176 8.19 -8.14 2.97
N ASP A 177 7.35 -7.99 3.98
CA ASP A 177 6.65 -9.04 4.72
C ASP A 177 5.12 -8.97 4.60
N THR A 178 4.59 -8.13 3.70
CA THR A 178 3.16 -8.14 3.33
C THR A 178 2.88 -9.24 2.30
N TRP A 179 1.82 -10.02 2.55
CA TRP A 179 1.34 -11.05 1.64
C TRP A 179 0.13 -10.56 0.84
N PHE A 180 0.24 -10.57 -0.49
CA PHE A 180 -0.90 -10.26 -1.37
C PHE A 180 -1.51 -11.54 -1.95
N VAL A 181 -2.83 -11.52 -2.15
CA VAL A 181 -3.56 -12.49 -2.98
C VAL A 181 -4.02 -11.74 -4.24
N PRO A 182 -3.21 -11.71 -5.31
CA PRO A 182 -3.42 -10.80 -6.44
C PRO A 182 -4.78 -10.96 -7.13
N GLU A 183 -5.32 -12.17 -7.20
CA GLU A 183 -6.62 -12.43 -7.81
C GLU A 183 -7.76 -11.82 -6.99
N ASN A 184 -7.66 -11.88 -5.66
CA ASN A 184 -8.62 -11.23 -4.77
C ASN A 184 -8.48 -9.71 -4.84
N LEU A 185 -7.27 -9.21 -4.89
CA LEU A 185 -6.99 -7.79 -5.05
C LEU A 185 -7.59 -7.25 -6.36
N VAL A 186 -7.40 -7.94 -7.49
CA VAL A 186 -8.04 -7.60 -8.77
C VAL A 186 -9.57 -7.56 -8.64
N ARG A 187 -10.18 -8.55 -7.99
CA ARG A 187 -11.64 -8.57 -7.76
C ARG A 187 -12.10 -7.37 -6.92
N VAL A 188 -11.35 -6.98 -5.91
CA VAL A 188 -11.66 -5.81 -5.08
C VAL A 188 -11.58 -4.53 -5.89
N LEU A 189 -10.49 -4.34 -6.63
CA LEU A 189 -10.22 -3.12 -7.40
C LEU A 189 -11.17 -2.94 -8.59
N ARG A 190 -11.74 -4.02 -9.13
CA ARG A 190 -12.80 -3.96 -10.16
C ARG A 190 -14.09 -3.29 -9.71
N LYS A 191 -14.31 -3.15 -8.40
CA LYS A 191 -15.49 -2.45 -7.87
C LYS A 191 -15.44 -0.94 -8.10
N TYR A 192 -14.26 -0.40 -8.38
CA TYR A 192 -13.99 1.03 -8.37
C TYR A 192 -13.63 1.53 -9.77
N ASP A 193 -14.11 2.72 -10.09
CA ASP A 193 -13.67 3.44 -11.29
C ASP A 193 -12.24 3.97 -11.08
N HIS A 194 -11.29 3.35 -11.75
CA HIS A 194 -9.86 3.64 -11.64
C HIS A 194 -9.46 5.04 -12.14
N GLU A 195 -10.34 5.73 -12.85
CA GLU A 195 -10.12 7.12 -13.29
C GLU A 195 -10.40 8.14 -12.16
N GLN A 196 -11.11 7.73 -11.11
CA GLN A 196 -11.39 8.58 -9.93
C GLN A 196 -10.29 8.46 -8.87
N TYR A 197 -10.35 9.34 -7.88
CA TYR A 197 -9.42 9.33 -6.76
C TYR A 197 -9.87 8.35 -5.66
N TYR A 198 -9.14 7.26 -5.54
CA TYR A 198 -9.35 6.25 -4.52
C TYR A 198 -8.06 5.94 -3.76
N TYR A 199 -8.14 6.05 -2.44
CA TYR A 199 -7.17 5.53 -1.47
C TYR A 199 -7.84 4.37 -0.73
N ILE A 200 -7.51 3.13 -1.10
CA ILE A 200 -8.20 1.92 -0.65
C ILE A 200 -7.30 1.12 0.28
N GLY A 201 -7.82 0.75 1.44
CA GLY A 201 -7.10 -0.07 2.41
C GLY A 201 -7.94 -0.30 3.65
N SER A 202 -7.31 -0.62 4.77
CA SER A 202 -8.00 -0.71 6.05
C SER A 202 -7.22 -0.04 7.17
N VAL A 203 -7.98 0.37 8.18
CA VAL A 203 -7.46 0.76 9.49
C VAL A 203 -6.84 -0.45 10.20
N SER A 204 -6.09 -0.20 11.26
CA SER A 204 -5.57 -1.25 12.12
C SER A 204 -6.70 -2.03 12.77
N GLU A 205 -6.54 -3.34 12.92
CA GLU A 205 -7.39 -4.13 13.81
C GLU A 205 -7.19 -3.75 15.30
N SER A 206 -6.10 -3.03 15.62
CA SER A 206 -5.85 -2.50 16.96
C SER A 206 -6.53 -1.15 17.18
N HIS A 207 -7.49 -1.12 18.11
CA HIS A 207 -8.15 0.12 18.51
C HIS A 207 -7.18 1.20 19.01
N ILE A 208 -6.14 0.79 19.77
CA ILE A 208 -5.14 1.72 20.32
C ILE A 208 -4.31 2.36 19.20
N GLN A 209 -3.96 1.59 18.17
CA GLN A 209 -3.24 2.14 17.02
C GLN A 209 -4.10 3.16 16.26
N ASN A 210 -5.39 2.89 16.09
CA ASN A 210 -6.28 3.83 15.40
C ASN A 210 -6.48 5.14 16.19
N ILE A 211 -6.52 5.08 17.53
CA ILE A 211 -6.54 6.30 18.38
C ILE A 211 -5.23 7.08 18.21
N ALA A 212 -4.09 6.38 18.22
CA ALA A 212 -2.78 7.01 18.19
C ALA A 212 -2.43 7.63 16.82
N PHE A 213 -2.97 7.07 15.73
CA PHE A 213 -2.69 7.51 14.36
C PHE A 213 -3.94 8.11 13.72
N SER A 214 -4.79 7.28 13.12
CA SER A 214 -6.03 7.75 12.50
C SER A 214 -6.98 6.60 12.17
N TYR A 215 -8.29 6.87 12.25
CA TYR A 215 -9.34 5.99 11.73
C TYR A 215 -9.57 6.14 10.22
N ASP A 216 -8.83 7.06 9.58
CA ASP A 216 -8.90 7.31 8.14
C ASP A 216 -7.57 7.03 7.43
N MET A 217 -6.63 6.37 8.09
CA MET A 217 -5.35 5.94 7.51
C MET A 217 -5.39 4.45 7.13
N ALA A 218 -4.91 4.11 5.92
CA ALA A 218 -4.58 2.72 5.62
C ALA A 218 -3.22 2.37 6.23
N PHE A 219 -3.16 1.32 7.03
CA PHE A 219 -1.92 0.87 7.66
C PHE A 219 -1.07 0.06 6.66
N GLY A 220 0.20 0.47 6.49
CA GLY A 220 1.11 -0.03 5.46
C GLY A 220 1.40 -1.51 5.55
N GLY A 221 1.49 -2.06 6.77
CA GLY A 221 1.69 -3.49 7.00
C GLY A 221 0.54 -4.38 6.50
N GLY A 222 -0.66 -3.82 6.29
CA GLY A 222 -1.76 -4.52 5.63
C GLY A 222 -1.83 -4.31 4.12
N GLY A 223 -0.96 -3.45 3.60
CA GLY A 223 -1.00 -2.93 2.24
C GLY A 223 -2.14 -1.95 1.99
N PHE A 224 -2.04 -1.20 0.89
CA PHE A 224 -3.10 -0.34 0.40
C PHE A 224 -2.96 -0.12 -1.11
N ALA A 225 -4.06 0.23 -1.77
CA ALA A 225 -4.11 0.53 -3.19
C ALA A 225 -4.49 2.00 -3.43
N ILE A 226 -3.83 2.62 -4.41
CA ILE A 226 -4.07 4.00 -4.82
C ILE A 226 -4.40 3.99 -6.31
N SER A 227 -5.52 4.59 -6.71
CA SER A 227 -5.86 4.80 -8.11
C SER A 227 -4.76 5.61 -8.80
N TYR A 228 -4.38 5.26 -10.03
CA TYR A 228 -3.23 5.88 -10.70
C TYR A 228 -3.32 7.41 -10.85
N PRO A 229 -4.48 8.03 -11.18
CA PRO A 229 -4.62 9.49 -11.20
C PRO A 229 -4.29 10.15 -9.85
N LEU A 230 -4.71 9.53 -8.75
CA LEU A 230 -4.36 9.98 -7.40
C LEU A 230 -2.88 9.78 -7.09
N ALA A 231 -2.28 8.65 -7.49
CA ALA A 231 -0.86 8.40 -7.30
C ALA A 231 -0.01 9.46 -8.01
N VAL A 232 -0.39 9.84 -9.24
CA VAL A 232 0.25 10.93 -10.00
C VAL A 232 0.07 12.29 -9.32
N LEU A 233 -1.10 12.57 -8.75
CA LEU A 233 -1.33 13.79 -7.98
C LEU A 233 -0.42 13.83 -6.74
N ILE A 234 -0.42 12.76 -5.94
CA ILE A 234 0.43 12.65 -4.76
C ILE A 234 1.89 12.80 -5.14
N ALA A 235 2.36 12.17 -6.23
CA ALA A 235 3.75 12.29 -6.68
C ALA A 235 4.20 13.73 -6.97
N LYS A 236 3.28 14.64 -7.32
CA LYS A 236 3.56 16.06 -7.54
C LYS A 236 3.63 16.88 -6.24
N VAL A 237 2.98 16.42 -5.16
CA VAL A 237 2.84 17.20 -3.91
C VAL A 237 3.56 16.57 -2.73
N GLN A 238 3.91 15.29 -2.79
CA GLN A 238 4.37 14.49 -1.66
C GLN A 238 5.61 15.09 -0.99
N ASP A 239 6.59 15.56 -1.76
CA ASP A 239 7.81 16.13 -1.19
C ASP A 239 7.49 17.34 -0.28
N ARG A 240 6.61 18.26 -0.72
CA ARG A 240 6.17 19.41 0.09
C ARG A 240 5.27 19.01 1.25
N CYS A 241 4.50 17.92 1.12
CA CYS A 241 3.73 17.36 2.22
C CYS A 241 4.66 16.81 3.32
N ILE A 242 5.68 16.02 2.96
CA ILE A 242 6.64 15.48 3.92
C ILE A 242 7.42 16.60 4.62
N GLU A 243 7.81 17.67 3.90
CA GLU A 243 8.48 18.83 4.49
C GLU A 243 7.61 19.56 5.52
N ARG A 244 6.28 19.57 5.36
CA ARG A 244 5.35 20.25 6.26
C ARG A 244 5.06 19.50 7.56
N TYR A 245 5.18 18.17 7.55
CA TYR A 245 4.89 17.34 8.73
C TYR A 245 6.11 16.50 9.17
N PRO A 246 7.21 17.14 9.59
CA PRO A 246 8.40 16.43 10.07
C PRO A 246 8.15 15.60 11.33
N GLU A 247 7.12 15.93 12.10
CA GLU A 247 6.77 15.33 13.38
C GLU A 247 6.02 14.01 13.28
N LEU A 248 5.53 13.59 12.10
CA LEU A 248 4.77 12.34 11.95
C LEU A 248 5.63 11.10 12.22
N TYR A 249 5.02 10.02 12.70
CA TYR A 249 5.76 8.83 13.15
C TYR A 249 6.29 8.00 11.99
N GLY A 250 5.38 7.47 11.18
CA GLY A 250 5.65 6.45 10.17
C GLY A 250 5.45 6.93 8.73
N SER A 251 5.64 6.01 7.79
CA SER A 251 5.35 6.24 6.37
C SER A 251 3.85 6.44 6.13
N ASP A 252 3.04 5.64 6.80
CA ASP A 252 1.61 5.54 6.57
C ASP A 252 0.90 6.78 7.10
N ASP A 253 1.37 7.28 8.25
CA ASP A 253 0.97 8.54 8.86
C ASP A 253 1.21 9.72 7.90
N ARG A 254 2.38 9.73 7.23
CA ARG A 254 2.70 10.72 6.19
C ARG A 254 1.84 10.57 4.95
N MET A 255 1.59 9.34 4.52
CA MET A 255 0.68 9.08 3.40
C MET A 255 -0.71 9.60 3.72
N GLN A 256 -1.21 9.34 4.93
CA GLN A 256 -2.50 9.85 5.38
C GLN A 256 -2.55 11.37 5.38
N ALA A 257 -1.51 12.03 5.91
CA ALA A 257 -1.43 13.49 5.87
C ALA A 257 -1.50 14.02 4.43
N CYS A 258 -0.76 13.42 3.50
CA CYS A 258 -0.80 13.84 2.09
C CYS A 258 -2.15 13.57 1.42
N MET A 259 -2.84 12.48 1.78
CA MET A 259 -4.19 12.19 1.30
C MET A 259 -5.21 13.20 1.81
N ALA A 260 -5.12 13.56 3.10
CA ALA A 260 -5.97 14.57 3.72
C ALA A 260 -5.81 15.94 3.06
N GLU A 261 -4.60 16.33 2.67
CA GLU A 261 -4.35 17.61 1.99
C GLU A 261 -5.01 17.73 0.62
N VAL A 262 -5.08 16.62 -0.11
CA VAL A 262 -5.75 16.57 -1.42
C VAL A 262 -7.24 16.23 -1.29
N GLY A 263 -7.75 16.12 -0.05
CA GLY A 263 -9.16 15.90 0.24
C GLY A 263 -9.67 14.49 -0.11
N VAL A 264 -8.79 13.48 -0.13
CA VAL A 264 -9.17 12.10 -0.46
C VAL A 264 -9.23 11.26 0.82
N PRO A 265 -10.42 10.78 1.23
CA PRO A 265 -10.55 9.92 2.40
C PRO A 265 -10.17 8.47 2.11
N LEU A 266 -9.90 7.71 3.16
CA LEU A 266 -9.75 6.26 3.07
C LEU A 266 -11.07 5.58 2.68
N THR A 267 -11.02 4.82 1.61
CA THR A 267 -12.03 3.85 1.21
C THR A 267 -11.73 2.51 1.89
N LYS A 268 -12.52 2.17 2.91
CA LYS A 268 -12.27 1.00 3.75
C LYS A 268 -12.67 -0.30 3.05
N GLU A 269 -11.71 -1.20 2.88
CA GLU A 269 -11.90 -2.56 2.39
C GLU A 269 -11.45 -3.57 3.46
N PRO A 270 -12.32 -4.49 3.90
CA PRO A 270 -12.01 -5.40 5.01
C PRO A 270 -10.96 -6.46 4.68
N GLY A 271 -10.44 -6.51 3.44
CA GLY A 271 -9.46 -7.50 2.99
C GLY A 271 -7.99 -7.08 3.13
N PHE A 272 -7.73 -5.89 3.70
CA PHE A 272 -6.39 -5.41 4.03
C PHE A 272 -6.16 -5.58 5.54
N HIS A 273 -5.14 -6.33 5.93
CA HIS A 273 -4.96 -6.79 7.31
C HIS A 273 -3.57 -6.47 7.84
N GLN A 274 -3.47 -5.64 8.87
CA GLN A 274 -2.18 -5.27 9.45
C GLN A 274 -1.67 -6.36 10.41
N LEU A 275 -2.58 -6.96 11.18
CA LEU A 275 -2.23 -8.12 11.99
C LEU A 275 -2.15 -9.34 11.08
N SER A 276 -0.97 -9.96 11.03
CA SER A 276 -0.85 -11.32 10.50
C SER A 276 -1.82 -12.22 11.28
N VAL A 277 -2.57 -13.06 10.57
CA VAL A 277 -3.32 -14.16 11.20
C VAL A 277 -2.27 -15.08 11.79
N SER A 278 -1.91 -14.86 13.05
CA SER A 278 -0.95 -15.71 13.73
C SER A 278 -1.59 -17.09 13.89
N GLU A 279 -1.17 -18.03 13.06
CA GLU A 279 -0.84 -19.34 13.61
C GLU A 279 0.11 -19.07 14.78
N HIS A 280 -0.23 -19.59 15.96
CA HIS A 280 0.53 -19.36 17.17
C HIS A 280 1.94 -19.96 17.00
N VAL A 281 2.93 -19.14 16.62
CA VAL A 281 4.34 -19.50 16.75
C VAL A 281 4.90 -18.69 17.91
N SER A 282 4.82 -19.28 19.10
CA SER A 282 5.34 -18.72 20.33
C SER A 282 6.83 -19.00 20.48
N SER A 283 7.66 -17.98 20.32
CA SER A 283 9.02 -17.94 20.87
C SER A 283 9.06 -16.94 22.03
N GLY A 284 8.52 -17.35 23.18
CA GLY A 284 8.49 -16.56 24.40
C GLY A 284 7.80 -17.32 25.53
N ALA A 285 8.39 -17.32 26.72
CA ALA A 285 7.81 -17.97 27.90
C ALA A 285 6.45 -17.35 28.21
N TYR A 286 5.39 -18.16 28.09
CA TYR A 286 4.02 -17.74 28.37
C TYR A 286 3.87 -17.32 29.84
N PRO A 287 3.12 -16.25 30.15
CA PRO A 287 2.61 -16.07 31.49
C PRO A 287 1.76 -17.29 31.86
N LYS A 288 1.84 -17.74 33.11
CA LYS A 288 1.05 -18.87 33.60
C LYS A 288 -0.43 -18.52 33.41
N CYS A 289 -1.12 -19.20 32.50
CA CYS A 289 -2.55 -19.03 32.31
C CYS A 289 -3.27 -19.54 33.57
N GLU A 290 -3.88 -18.64 34.35
CA GLU A 290 -4.66 -19.00 35.54
C GLU A 290 -6.08 -19.50 35.20
N TRP A 291 -6.47 -19.40 33.93
CA TRP A 291 -7.76 -19.88 33.44
C TRP A 291 -7.75 -21.41 33.37
N LYS A 292 -8.70 -22.08 34.05
CA LYS A 292 -8.92 -23.54 34.01
C LYS A 292 -9.48 -24.03 32.64
N MET A 293 -9.06 -23.45 31.53
CA MET A 293 -9.34 -23.98 30.20
C MET A 293 -8.34 -25.10 29.92
N ASN A 294 -8.85 -26.24 29.46
CA ASN A 294 -7.98 -27.31 28.97
C ASN A 294 -7.10 -26.75 27.84
N SER A 295 -5.83 -27.14 27.84
CA SER A 295 -4.87 -26.66 26.84
C SER A 295 -5.41 -26.94 25.43
N PRO A 296 -5.52 -25.94 24.56
CA PRO A 296 -5.94 -26.16 23.18
C PRO A 296 -4.91 -26.97 22.40
N GLY A 297 -3.70 -27.19 22.94
CA GLY A 297 -2.66 -28.04 22.33
C GLY A 297 -3.04 -29.52 22.21
N GLU A 298 -4.07 -29.98 22.92
CA GLU A 298 -4.62 -31.34 22.75
C GLU A 298 -5.64 -31.43 21.61
N VAL A 299 -6.17 -30.29 21.14
CA VAL A 299 -7.16 -30.23 20.07
C VAL A 299 -6.47 -30.45 18.73
N LYS A 300 -6.76 -31.59 18.12
CA LYS A 300 -6.24 -31.96 16.79
C LYS A 300 -7.19 -31.56 15.67
N LYS A 301 -8.49 -31.37 15.96
CA LYS A 301 -9.50 -31.10 14.95
C LYS A 301 -10.62 -30.21 15.48
N VAL A 302 -11.01 -29.21 14.70
CA VAL A 302 -12.20 -28.39 14.95
C VAL A 302 -13.22 -28.68 13.86
N LEU A 303 -14.41 -29.13 14.25
CA LEU A 303 -15.51 -29.42 13.34
C LEU A 303 -16.59 -28.36 13.52
N VAL A 304 -16.86 -27.62 12.45
CA VAL A 304 -17.83 -26.52 12.44
C VAL A 304 -19.07 -26.94 11.65
N TYR A 305 -20.22 -26.97 12.32
CA TYR A 305 -21.52 -27.30 11.73
C TYR A 305 -22.37 -26.05 11.56
N LYS A 306 -22.87 -25.85 10.34
CA LYS A 306 -23.80 -24.76 10.01
C LYS A 306 -24.89 -25.29 9.11
N SER A 307 -26.15 -25.13 9.51
CA SER A 307 -27.28 -25.45 8.64
C SER A 307 -27.35 -24.45 7.47
N PRO A 308 -27.50 -24.92 6.22
CA PRO A 308 -27.67 -24.04 5.07
C PRO A 308 -28.91 -23.16 5.24
N ASN A 309 -28.75 -21.85 4.98
CA ASN A 309 -29.87 -20.90 4.97
C ASN A 309 -29.82 -20.07 3.68
N PRO A 310 -30.67 -20.36 2.68
CA PRO A 310 -30.61 -19.71 1.37
C PRO A 310 -30.98 -18.22 1.39
N ARG A 311 -31.65 -17.74 2.44
CA ARG A 311 -32.00 -16.30 2.61
C ARG A 311 -31.01 -15.54 3.50
N MET A 312 -29.82 -16.12 3.77
CA MET A 312 -28.81 -15.46 4.61
C MET A 312 -28.36 -14.11 4.02
N TRP A 313 -28.34 -14.00 2.69
CA TRP A 313 -27.93 -12.80 1.94
C TRP A 313 -28.87 -11.60 2.12
N GLU A 314 -30.11 -11.83 2.55
CA GLU A 314 -31.11 -10.78 2.82
C GLU A 314 -30.98 -10.21 4.25
N LYS A 315 -30.10 -10.79 5.08
CA LYS A 315 -29.90 -10.38 6.49
C LYS A 315 -28.65 -9.52 6.64
N SER A 316 -28.66 -8.59 7.60
CA SER A 316 -27.51 -7.70 7.87
C SER A 316 -26.22 -8.48 8.19
N PRO A 317 -25.02 -7.99 7.80
CA PRO A 317 -23.82 -8.84 7.62
C PRO A 317 -23.17 -9.54 8.83
N ARG A 318 -23.71 -9.52 10.06
CA ARG A 318 -23.01 -10.12 11.23
C ARG A 318 -23.94 -10.60 12.37
N ARG A 319 -24.70 -11.67 12.19
CA ARG A 319 -25.52 -12.24 13.29
C ARG A 319 -25.59 -13.77 13.31
N ASN A 320 -24.47 -14.46 13.04
CA ASN A 320 -24.37 -15.86 13.42
C ASN A 320 -23.48 -15.99 14.66
N CYS A 321 -23.98 -16.65 15.70
CA CYS A 321 -23.25 -16.95 16.91
C CYS A 321 -22.72 -18.39 16.87
N CYS A 322 -21.54 -18.58 17.45
CA CYS A 322 -20.88 -19.86 17.56
C CYS A 322 -21.12 -20.45 18.95
N LYS A 323 -21.56 -21.70 19.03
CA LYS A 323 -21.73 -22.45 20.28
C LYS A 323 -20.83 -23.66 20.27
N VAL A 324 -19.97 -23.78 21.29
CA VAL A 324 -19.17 -24.98 21.50
C VAL A 324 -20.07 -26.08 22.02
N MET A 325 -20.09 -27.21 21.31
CA MET A 325 -20.87 -28.39 21.67
C MET A 325 -20.02 -29.39 22.44
N PRO A 326 -20.62 -30.21 23.31
CA PRO A 326 -19.93 -31.32 23.96
C PRO A 326 -19.34 -32.27 22.92
N SER A 327 -18.08 -32.66 23.11
CA SER A 327 -17.40 -33.69 22.32
C SER A 327 -17.02 -34.86 23.22
N THR A 328 -17.18 -36.08 22.72
CA THR A 328 -16.72 -37.30 23.40
C THR A 328 -15.21 -37.51 23.24
N ASP A 329 -14.58 -36.84 22.28
CA ASP A 329 -13.13 -36.84 22.07
C ASP A 329 -12.55 -35.47 22.44
N LYS A 330 -11.65 -35.45 23.43
CA LYS A 330 -10.97 -34.24 23.90
C LYS A 330 -10.08 -33.61 22.83
N ALA A 331 -9.66 -34.39 21.83
CA ALA A 331 -8.91 -33.89 20.69
C ALA A 331 -9.79 -33.21 19.62
N ILE A 332 -11.12 -33.25 19.77
CA ILE A 332 -12.06 -32.69 18.81
C ILE A 332 -12.93 -31.61 19.48
N VAL A 333 -12.93 -30.41 18.91
CA VAL A 333 -13.86 -29.34 19.31
C VAL A 333 -14.98 -29.26 18.29
N LEU A 334 -16.22 -29.35 18.76
CA LEU A 334 -17.42 -29.21 17.94
C LEU A 334 -17.98 -27.80 18.10
N ILE A 335 -18.22 -27.09 17.01
CA ILE A 335 -18.79 -25.74 17.01
C ILE A 335 -20.02 -25.70 16.13
N ALA A 336 -21.17 -25.34 16.68
CA ALA A 336 -22.38 -25.07 15.92
C ALA A 336 -22.51 -23.57 15.63
N VAL A 337 -22.84 -23.21 14.40
CA VAL A 337 -23.05 -21.83 13.96
C VAL A 337 -24.52 -21.62 13.62
N GLY A 338 -25.18 -20.72 14.33
CA GLY A 338 -26.61 -20.45 14.19
C GLY A 338 -26.98 -19.00 14.49
N THR A 339 -28.26 -18.68 14.53
CA THR A 339 -28.74 -17.35 14.94
C THR A 339 -28.46 -17.12 16.42
N CYS A 340 -27.98 -15.93 16.76
CA CYS A 340 -27.78 -15.51 18.14
C CYS A 340 -29.11 -15.43 18.90
N SER A 341 -29.12 -15.79 20.18
CA SER A 341 -30.26 -15.50 21.06
C SER A 341 -30.29 -14.02 21.46
N GLU A 342 -31.43 -13.54 21.96
CA GLU A 342 -31.49 -12.21 22.59
C GLU A 342 -30.46 -12.16 23.72
N ASP A 343 -29.71 -11.06 23.78
CA ASP A 343 -28.59 -10.80 24.71
C ASP A 343 -27.24 -11.52 24.47
N GLU A 344 -27.07 -12.29 23.40
CA GLU A 344 -25.72 -12.76 22.99
C GLU A 344 -24.93 -11.60 22.33
N ILE A 345 -24.10 -10.91 23.12
CA ILE A 345 -23.16 -9.87 22.65
C ILE A 345 -21.81 -10.53 22.29
N PHE A 346 -21.17 -10.07 21.21
CA PHE A 346 -19.85 -10.56 20.77
C PHE A 346 -18.78 -10.36 21.86
N GLY A 347 -18.45 -11.44 22.56
CA GLY A 347 -17.31 -11.54 23.47
C GLY A 347 -17.24 -12.92 24.10
N THR A 348 -16.08 -13.56 24.11
CA THR A 348 -15.85 -14.76 24.93
C THR A 348 -15.79 -14.33 26.40
N GLN A 349 -16.94 -14.30 27.08
CA GLN A 349 -17.00 -14.17 28.54
C GLN A 349 -17.33 -15.53 29.16
N LYS A 350 -16.48 -15.96 30.10
CA LYS A 350 -16.86 -16.95 31.10
C LYS A 350 -17.48 -16.18 32.27
N PHE A 351 -18.79 -16.25 32.42
CA PHE A 351 -19.48 -15.73 33.60
C PHE A 351 -19.29 -16.71 34.76
N GLU A 352 -18.43 -16.36 35.72
CA GLU A 352 -18.45 -16.93 37.07
C GLU A 352 -18.28 -15.78 38.07
N ASN A 353 -19.41 -15.31 38.62
CA ASN A 353 -19.60 -14.59 39.89
C ASN A 353 -18.69 -13.38 40.20
N PHE A 354 -19.29 -12.18 40.18
CA PHE A 354 -18.80 -11.03 40.94
C PHE A 354 -19.39 -11.05 42.36
N PRO A 355 -18.58 -11.17 43.43
CA PRO A 355 -18.89 -10.51 44.69
C PRO A 355 -18.16 -9.15 44.75
N TYR A 356 -18.67 -8.26 45.61
CA TYR A 356 -18.29 -6.86 45.83
C TYR A 356 -18.96 -5.87 44.85
N GLY A 357 -19.93 -5.03 45.22
CA GLY A 357 -20.37 -4.64 46.56
C GLY A 357 -19.65 -3.41 47.08
N LEU A 358 -19.70 -2.30 46.33
CA LEU A 358 -19.95 -0.90 46.73
C LEU A 358 -19.83 0.04 45.53
#